data_AF-A0A1F9WH69-F1
#
_entry.id   AF-A0A1F9WH69-F1
#
_cell.length_a   1.000
_cell.length_b   1.000
_cell.length_c   1.000
_cell.angle_alpha   90.00
_cell.angle_beta   90.00
_cell.angle_gamma   90.00
#
_symmetry.space_group_name_H-M   'P 1'
#
loop_
_entity.id
_entity.type
_entity.pdbx_description
1 polymer ?
#
loop_
_entity_poly.entity_id
_entity_poly.type
_entity_poly.pdbx_seq_one_letter_code
_entity_poly.pdbx_strand_id
1 'polypeptide(L)'
;MKLEVRNVSIGSLVTSSVPLVLFVLALLGGAVKFFLVPDPQLAAMTFLEKLMSVGLFSLLYVVITSAVLVFAAFAYNIFSSVLGLRGFTLDIEEVHDHE
;
A
#
# COMPACT_ATOMS: atom_id res chain seq x y z
N MET A 1 17.65 22.17 5.01
CA MET A 1 18.62 21.21 4.40
C MET A 1 17.93 20.51 3.22
N LYS A 2 18.63 20.24 2.11
CA LYS A 2 18.03 19.56 0.94
C LYS A 2 18.32 18.05 0.98
N LEU A 3 17.29 17.24 1.24
CA LEU A 3 17.39 15.78 1.28
C LEU A 3 16.98 15.19 -0.08
N GLU A 4 17.86 14.39 -0.69
CA GLU A 4 17.58 13.66 -1.93
C GLU A 4 17.35 12.17 -1.62
N VAL A 5 16.15 11.67 -1.87
CA VAL A 5 15.84 10.25 -1.69
C VAL A 5 16.27 9.49 -2.94
N ARG A 6 17.53 9.04 -2.97
CA ARG A 6 18.10 8.34 -4.13
C ARG A 6 17.78 6.85 -4.17
N ASN A 7 17.44 6.25 -3.02
CA ASN A 7 17.17 4.81 -2.91
C ASN A 7 16.08 4.54 -1.88
N VAL A 8 15.07 3.76 -2.26
CA VAL A 8 14.00 3.28 -1.39
C VAL A 8 14.32 1.86 -0.95
N SER A 9 14.47 1.65 0.36
CA SER A 9 14.70 0.31 0.91
C SER A 9 13.44 -0.56 0.76
N ILE A 10 13.55 -1.66 0.02
CA ILE A 10 12.48 -2.66 -0.14
C ILE A 10 12.06 -3.23 1.22
N GLY A 11 13.03 -3.47 2.11
CA GLY A 11 12.74 -3.95 3.46
C GLY A 11 11.84 -2.98 4.23
N SER A 12 12.08 -1.67 4.09
CA SER A 12 11.27 -0.64 4.75
C SER A 12 9.82 -0.64 4.27
N LEU A 13 9.55 -0.91 3.00
CA LEU A 13 8.17 -0.99 2.48
C LEU A 13 7.39 -2.16 3.11
N VAL A 14 8.05 -3.31 3.29
CA VAL A 14 7.42 -4.53 3.82
C VAL A 14 7.26 -4.48 5.34
N THR A 15 8.20 -3.86 6.06
CA THR A 15 8.15 -3.77 7.53
C THR A 15 7.50 -2.50 8.05
N SER A 16 7.16 -1.55 7.17
CA SER A 16 6.43 -0.34 7.55
C SER A 16 4.98 -0.62 7.96
N SER A 17 4.27 0.43 8.37
CA SER A 17 2.83 0.41 8.59
C SER A 17 2.01 0.25 7.30
N VAL A 18 2.61 0.37 6.11
CA VAL A 18 1.89 0.35 4.83
C VAL A 18 1.09 -0.94 4.62
N PRO A 19 1.66 -2.16 4.76
CA PRO A 19 0.88 -3.40 4.58
C PRO A 19 -0.27 -3.53 5.57
N LEU A 20 -0.09 -3.05 6.80
CA LEU A 20 -1.15 -3.05 7.83
C LEU A 20 -2.29 -2.11 7.44
N VAL A 21 -1.98 -0.90 7.00
CA VAL A 21 -2.99 0.06 6.51
C VAL A 21 -3.73 -0.52 5.31
N LEU A 22 -3.02 -1.11 4.35
CA LEU A 22 -3.62 -1.78 3.19
C LEU A 22 -4.53 -2.92 3.61
N PHE A 23 -4.16 -3.70 4.64
CA PHE A 23 -5.00 -4.77 5.17
C PHE A 23 -6.31 -4.26 5.75
N VAL A 24 -6.27 -3.20 6.56
CA VAL A 24 -7.48 -2.59 7.12
C VAL A 24 -8.37 -2.02 6.03
N LEU A 25 -7.79 -1.33 5.04
CA LEU A 25 -8.54 -0.82 3.90
C LEU A 25 -9.16 -1.95 3.07
N ALA A 26 -8.45 -3.07 2.91
CA ALA A 26 -8.96 -4.23 2.19
C ALA A 26 -10.10 -4.92 2.95
N LEU A 27 -10.03 -5.01 4.29
CA LEU A 27 -11.12 -5.50 5.13
C LEU A 27 -12.38 -4.64 4.98
N LEU A 28 -12.23 -3.31 5.03
CA LEU A 28 -13.34 -2.38 4.83
C LEU A 28 -13.92 -2.51 3.42
N GLY A 29 -13.07 -2.52 2.39
CA GLY A 29 -13.48 -2.68 0.99
C GLY A 29 -14.18 -4.02 0.74
N GLY A 30 -13.67 -5.11 1.33
CA GLY A 30 -14.29 -6.42 1.29
C GLY A 30 -15.64 -6.41 1.98
N ALA A 31 -15.73 -5.86 3.19
CA ALA A 31 -17.01 -5.75 3.90
C ALA A 31 -18.05 -4.98 3.08
N VAL A 32 -17.66 -3.86 2.48
CA VAL A 32 -18.53 -3.10 1.57
C VAL A 32 -18.96 -3.95 0.37
N LYS A 33 -18.02 -4.62 -0.31
CA LYS A 33 -18.32 -5.40 -1.52
C LYS A 33 -19.21 -6.63 -1.26
N PHE A 34 -18.99 -7.35 -0.16
CA PHE A 34 -19.69 -8.61 0.11
C PHE A 34 -20.98 -8.42 0.93
N PHE A 35 -21.11 -7.34 1.69
CA PHE A 35 -22.28 -7.09 2.55
C PHE A 35 -23.15 -5.89 2.15
N LEU A 36 -22.54 -4.78 1.69
CA LEU A 36 -23.30 -3.55 1.41
C LEU A 36 -23.71 -3.42 -0.05
N VAL A 37 -22.86 -3.84 -0.99
CA VAL A 37 -23.14 -3.75 -2.42
C VAL A 37 -24.02 -4.93 -2.85
N PRO A 38 -25.26 -4.70 -3.32
CA PRO A 38 -26.11 -5.76 -3.79
C PRO A 38 -25.55 -6.34 -5.09
N ASP A 39 -25.20 -7.62 -5.05
CA ASP A 39 -24.64 -8.37 -6.18
C ASP A 39 -25.41 -9.69 -6.33
N PRO A 40 -26.08 -9.95 -7.47
CA PRO A 40 -26.85 -11.17 -7.67
C PRO A 40 -26.01 -12.45 -7.49
N GLN A 41 -24.71 -12.39 -7.76
CA GLN A 41 -23.80 -13.52 -7.60
C GLN A 41 -23.49 -13.81 -6.13
N LEU A 42 -23.52 -12.78 -5.28
CA LEU A 42 -23.27 -12.88 -3.83
C LEU A 42 -24.56 -13.07 -3.02
N ALA A 43 -25.73 -12.90 -3.65
CA ALA A 43 -27.03 -13.01 -2.99
C ALA A 43 -27.33 -14.43 -2.49
N ALA A 44 -26.83 -15.45 -3.19
CA ALA A 44 -26.99 -16.85 -2.80
C ALA A 44 -26.01 -17.32 -1.72
N MET A 45 -24.99 -16.50 -1.38
CA MET A 45 -23.99 -16.87 -0.38
C MET A 45 -24.53 -16.67 1.04
N THR A 46 -24.28 -17.66 1.90
CA THR A 46 -24.53 -17.58 3.33
C THR A 46 -23.64 -16.53 4.00
N PHE A 47 -24.03 -16.11 5.21
CA PHE A 47 -23.26 -15.15 5.99
C PHE A 47 -21.79 -15.58 6.21
N LEU A 48 -21.58 -16.87 6.50
CA LEU A 48 -20.24 -17.41 6.77
C LEU A 48 -19.35 -17.40 5.52
N GLU A 49 -19.93 -17.75 4.36
CA GLU A 49 -19.22 -17.69 3.07
C GLU A 49 -18.83 -16.25 2.71
N LYS A 50 -19.70 -15.28 2.98
CA LYS A 50 -19.38 -13.85 2.80
C LYS A 50 -18.24 -13.42 3.72
N LEU A 51 -18.26 -13.81 4.99
CA LEU A 51 -17.21 -13.48 5.95
C LEU A 51 -15.85 -14.08 5.54
N MET A 52 -15.84 -15.35 5.11
CA MET A 52 -14.63 -15.99 4.58
C MET A 52 -14.13 -15.30 3.31
N SER A 53 -15.04 -14.88 2.43
CA SER A 53 -14.71 -14.17 1.20
C SER A 53 -14.08 -12.80 1.49
N VAL A 54 -14.54 -12.07 2.50
CA VAL A 54 -13.89 -10.84 2.96
C VAL A 54 -12.45 -11.11 3.41
N GLY A 55 -12.23 -12.18 4.19
CA GLY A 55 -10.89 -12.57 4.64
C GLY A 55 -9.96 -12.90 3.48
N LEU A 56 -10.39 -13.76 2.56
CA LEU A 56 -9.61 -14.16 1.38
C LEU A 56 -9.33 -12.97 0.46
N PHE A 57 -10.34 -12.14 0.20
CA PHE A 57 -10.19 -10.91 -0.57
C PHE A 57 -9.12 -9.99 0.05
N SER A 58 -9.20 -9.79 1.36
CA SER A 58 -8.30 -8.85 2.05
C SER A 58 -6.85 -9.33 2.04
N LEU A 59 -6.64 -10.63 2.28
CA LEU A 59 -5.31 -11.25 2.21
C LEU A 59 -4.73 -11.14 0.80
N LEU A 60 -5.51 -11.52 -0.22
CA LEU A 60 -5.05 -11.47 -1.61
C LEU A 60 -4.74 -10.03 -2.04
N TYR A 61 -5.60 -9.08 -1.67
CA TYR A 61 -5.42 -7.66 -1.97
C TYR A 61 -4.10 -7.13 -1.41
N VAL A 62 -3.80 -7.43 -0.14
CA VAL A 62 -2.54 -6.99 0.50
C VAL A 62 -1.33 -7.60 -0.19
N VAL A 63 -1.37 -8.90 -0.50
CA VAL A 63 -0.25 -9.58 -1.17
C VAL A 63 0.02 -8.97 -2.53
N ILE A 64 -1.00 -8.81 -3.37
CA ILE A 64 -0.86 -8.24 -4.71
C ILE A 64 -0.40 -6.78 -4.62
N THR A 65 -1.02 -5.98 -3.76
CA THR A 65 -0.66 -4.55 -3.64
C THR A 65 0.76 -4.38 -3.13
N SER A 66 1.19 -5.21 -2.16
CA SER A 66 2.56 -5.19 -1.64
C SER A 66 3.56 -5.59 -2.73
N ALA A 67 3.25 -6.60 -3.55
CA ALA A 67 4.09 -6.99 -4.68
C ALA A 67 4.24 -5.84 -5.69
N VAL A 68 3.15 -5.14 -6.00
CA VAL A 68 3.17 -3.96 -6.88
C VAL A 68 4.02 -2.83 -6.28
N LEU A 69 3.91 -2.56 -4.98
CA LEU A 69 4.70 -1.54 -4.30
C LEU A 69 6.20 -1.88 -4.30
N VAL A 70 6.55 -3.13 -4.03
CA VAL A 70 7.94 -3.61 -4.10
C VAL A 70 8.48 -3.47 -5.52
N PHE A 71 7.70 -3.83 -6.53
CA PHE A 71 8.09 -3.68 -7.93
C PHE A 71 8.27 -2.20 -8.32
N ALA A 72 7.37 -1.31 -7.88
CA ALA A 72 7.47 0.12 -8.11
C ALA A 72 8.73 0.71 -7.45
N ALA A 73 9.04 0.31 -6.22
CA ALA A 73 10.26 0.73 -5.54
C ALA A 73 11.52 0.21 -6.23
N PHE A 74 11.50 -1.03 -6.71
CA PHE A 74 12.58 -1.58 -7.52
C PHE A 74 12.79 -0.78 -8.81
N ALA A 75 11.72 -0.45 -9.54
CA ALA A 75 11.78 0.37 -10.73
C ALA A 75 12.33 1.78 -10.41
N TYR A 76 11.85 2.42 -9.34
CA TYR A 76 12.35 3.71 -8.87
C TYR A 76 13.86 3.66 -8.64
N ASN A 77 14.35 2.64 -7.93
CA ASN A 77 15.77 2.48 -7.62
C ASN A 77 16.62 2.30 -8.89
N ILE A 78 16.13 1.59 -9.91
CA ILE A 78 16.83 1.49 -11.20
C ILE A 78 16.95 2.88 -11.84
N PHE A 79 15.86 3.63 -11.92
CA PHE A 79 15.86 4.93 -12.57
C PHE A 79 16.72 5.96 -11.82
N SER A 80 16.64 6.01 -10.49
CA SER A 80 17.35 6.99 -9.68
C SER A 80 18.83 6.65 -9.45
N SER A 81 19.15 5.37 -9.27
CA SER A 81 20.50 4.93 -8.87
C SER A 81 21.34 4.47 -10.05
N VAL A 82 20.76 3.78 -11.04
CA VAL A 82 21.51 3.20 -12.16
C VAL A 82 21.56 4.16 -13.35
N LEU A 83 20.45 4.81 -13.68
CA LEU A 83 20.35 5.71 -14.83
C LEU A 83 20.70 7.17 -14.50
N GLY A 84 21.00 7.47 -13.23
CA GLY A 84 21.46 8.79 -12.78
C GLY A 84 20.40 9.89 -12.91
N LEU A 85 19.13 9.53 -13.08
CA LEU A 85 18.03 10.50 -13.06
C LEU A 85 17.91 11.08 -11.64
N ARG A 86 17.67 12.39 -11.54
CA ARG A 86 17.52 13.05 -10.24
C ARG A 86 16.35 12.43 -9.49
N GLY A 87 16.62 11.96 -8.26
CA GLY A 87 15.60 11.42 -7.38
C GLY A 87 14.68 12.51 -6.84
N PHE A 88 13.70 12.12 -6.03
CA PHE A 88 12.83 13.06 -5.35
C PHE A 88 13.63 13.90 -4.33
N THR A 89 13.62 15.23 -4.50
CA THR A 89 14.27 16.18 -3.59
C THR A 89 13.24 16.83 -2.67
N LEU A 90 13.39 16.63 -1.36
CA LEU A 90 12.62 17.31 -0.33
C LEU A 90 13.45 18.48 0.20
N ASP A 91 12.88 19.68 0.15
CA ASP A 91 13.44 20.84 0.84
C ASP A 91 12.71 20.96 2.18
N ILE A 92 13.44 20.72 3.27
CA ILE A 92 12.89 20.83 4.63
C ILE A 92 13.40 22.15 5.20
N GLU A 93 12.48 23.09 5.32
CA GLU A 93 12.67 24.34 6.05
C GLU A 93 12.54 24.03 7.54
N GLU A 94 13.61 24.24 8.31
CA GLU A 94 13.55 24.12 9.77
C GLU A 94 12.81 25.34 10.32
N VAL A 95 11.70 25.11 11.03
CA VAL A 95 11.05 26.17 11.81
C VAL A 95 12.00 26.45 12.98
N HIS A 96 12.72 27.57 12.93
CA HIS A 96 13.42 28.09 14.09
C HIS A 96 12.35 28.46 15.12
N ASP A 97 12.21 27.65 16.17
CA ASP A 97 11.43 28.00 17.35
C ASP A 97 11.87 29.40 17.81
N HIS A 98 10.97 30.36 17.70
CA HIS A 98 11.12 31.66 18.32
C HIS A 98 11.11 31.46 19.84
N GLU A 99 12.12 32.04 20.49
CA GLU A 99 12.35 32.07 21.95
C GLU A 99 11.10 32.27 22.81
#